data_AF-A0A1S4CDW7-F1
#
_entry.id   AF-A0A1S4CDW7-F1
#
_cell.length_a   1.000
_cell.length_b   1.000
_cell.length_c   1.000
_cell.angle_alpha   90.00
_cell.angle_beta   90.00
_cell.angle_gamma   90.00
#
_symmetry.space_group_name_H-M   'P 1'
#
loop_
_entity.id
_entity.type
_entity.pdbx_description
1 polymer ?
#
loop_
_entity_poly.entity_id
_entity_poly.type
_entity_poly.pdbx_seq_one_letter_code
_entity_poly.pdbx_strand_id
1 'polypeptide(L)'
;MAALPLRSKQKSNEPNPAKKIPLNFAAEFVLLAIFLGLTFHHKSQTHPKLVLICYCFMMFLMIDILIALSSSIAKILVGLELEPPSNEPYLSTSLQDFWGKRWNLTVTNTLRLTIYNPVRSALSEVVGKKWALRFAVLATFIVSGLMHELIFYYVNGVSPSWEMTWFFVLHGLCVMVEIGVKRAVKDTWRLPWFVSGPLTVGFVVATAFGLFFPPIVRNGADERVLEEIGSCYDFLKDKMLQLPNFVGHFR
;
A
#
# COMPACT_ATOMS: atom_id res chain seq x y z
N MET A 1 -2.95 -7.58 27.55
CA MET A 1 -3.89 -7.69 26.41
C MET A 1 -3.67 -6.47 25.52
N ALA A 2 -2.97 -6.63 24.40
CA ALA A 2 -2.79 -5.53 23.45
C ALA A 2 -4.07 -5.39 22.62
N ALA A 3 -4.86 -4.35 22.87
CA ALA A 3 -5.99 -4.02 22.04
C ALA A 3 -5.47 -3.55 20.67
N LEU A 4 -5.83 -4.26 19.61
CA LEU A 4 -5.62 -3.82 18.23
C LEU A 4 -6.17 -2.38 18.10
N PRO A 5 -5.41 -1.42 17.54
CA PRO A 5 -5.89 -0.06 17.37
C PRO A 5 -6.83 0.00 16.16
N LEU A 6 -7.97 -0.68 16.25
CA LEU A 6 -9.06 -0.57 15.30
C LEU A 6 -9.87 0.65 15.70
N ARG A 7 -9.69 1.74 14.96
CA ARG A 7 -10.53 2.93 15.10
C ARG A 7 -11.93 2.57 14.59
N SER A 8 -12.84 2.27 15.53
CA SER A 8 -14.28 2.29 15.28
C SER A 8 -14.66 3.69 14.80
N LYS A 9 -15.63 3.80 13.87
CA LYS A 9 -16.24 5.07 13.43
C LYS A 9 -16.79 5.84 14.63
N GLN A 10 -15.94 6.61 15.28
CA GLN A 10 -16.38 7.69 16.15
C GLN A 10 -16.95 8.76 15.22
N LYS A 11 -18.23 9.14 15.42
CA LYS A 11 -18.93 10.20 14.68
C LYS A 11 -18.09 11.50 14.69
N SER A 12 -17.17 11.66 13.75
CA SER A 12 -16.56 12.94 13.42
C SER A 12 -17.42 13.58 12.35
N ASN A 13 -17.92 14.79 12.60
CA ASN A 13 -18.71 15.62 11.68
C ASN A 13 -17.95 16.09 10.44
N GLU A 14 -16.86 15.43 10.04
CA GLU A 14 -16.21 15.72 8.76
C GLU A 14 -16.83 14.86 7.67
N PRO A 15 -17.24 15.45 6.52
CA PRO A 15 -17.77 14.69 5.41
C PRO A 15 -16.70 13.68 4.97
N ASN A 16 -17.07 12.42 5.05
CA ASN A 16 -16.30 11.30 4.55
C ASN A 16 -15.88 11.62 3.11
N PRO A 17 -14.58 11.60 2.73
CA PRO A 17 -14.25 11.64 1.32
C PRO A 17 -14.69 10.29 0.76
N ALA A 18 -15.94 10.22 0.29
CA ALA A 18 -16.37 9.14 -0.58
C ALA A 18 -15.32 9.05 -1.71
N LYS A 19 -14.79 7.85 -1.99
CA LYS A 19 -13.95 7.62 -3.17
C LYS A 19 -14.66 8.30 -4.34
N LYS A 20 -14.03 9.26 -5.02
CA LYS A 20 -14.66 10.00 -6.13
C LYS A 20 -14.97 9.07 -7.30
N ILE A 21 -14.23 7.97 -7.38
CA ILE A 21 -14.50 6.83 -8.24
C ILE A 21 -14.88 5.65 -7.33
N PRO A 22 -16.18 5.34 -7.16
CA PRO A 22 -16.60 4.14 -6.47
C PRO A 22 -16.36 2.96 -7.43
N LEU A 23 -15.11 2.54 -7.56
CA LEU A 23 -14.83 1.30 -8.27
C LEU A 23 -15.50 0.19 -7.45
N ASN A 24 -16.46 -0.49 -8.07
CA ASN A 24 -17.16 -1.58 -7.40
C ASN A 24 -16.12 -2.66 -7.07
N PHE A 25 -16.24 -3.30 -5.92
CA PHE A 25 -15.32 -4.35 -5.47
C PHE A 25 -15.15 -5.46 -6.52
N ALA A 26 -16.23 -5.81 -7.24
CA ALA A 26 -16.17 -6.72 -8.37
C ALA A 26 -15.30 -6.21 -9.54
N ALA A 27 -15.30 -4.91 -9.81
CA ALA A 27 -14.46 -4.30 -10.84
C ALA A 27 -12.98 -4.29 -10.45
N GLU A 28 -12.64 -4.10 -9.16
CA GLU A 28 -11.27 -4.26 -8.66
C GLU A 28 -10.72 -5.67 -8.92
N PHE A 29 -11.54 -6.70 -8.65
CA PHE A 29 -11.19 -8.10 -8.96
C PHE A 29 -11.02 -8.36 -10.46
N VAL A 30 -11.93 -7.84 -11.29
CA VAL A 30 -11.83 -8.00 -12.75
C VAL A 30 -10.57 -7.32 -13.29
N LEU A 31 -10.26 -6.11 -12.84
CA LEU A 31 -9.04 -5.41 -13.22
C LEU A 31 -7.80 -6.18 -12.77
N LEU A 32 -7.79 -6.71 -11.54
CA LEU A 32 -6.69 -7.53 -11.05
C LEU A 32 -6.49 -8.76 -11.95
N ALA A 33 -7.57 -9.45 -12.31
CA ALA A 33 -7.52 -10.61 -13.21
C ALA A 33 -7.00 -10.26 -14.61
N ILE A 34 -7.39 -9.10 -15.16
CA ILE A 34 -6.89 -8.61 -16.45
C ILE A 34 -5.37 -8.36 -16.39
N PHE A 35 -4.90 -7.63 -15.38
CA PHE A 35 -3.47 -7.35 -15.24
C PHE A 35 -2.65 -8.62 -14.98
N LEU A 36 -3.20 -9.55 -14.21
CA LEU A 36 -2.59 -10.86 -13.97
C LEU A 36 -2.46 -11.65 -15.28
N GLY A 37 -3.55 -11.76 -16.06
CA GLY A 37 -3.53 -12.47 -17.34
C GLY A 37 -2.63 -11.83 -18.39
N LEU A 38 -2.60 -10.49 -18.45
CA LEU A 38 -1.68 -9.74 -19.31
C LEU A 38 -0.23 -10.08 -18.95
N THR A 39 0.10 -10.07 -17.65
CA THR A 39 1.46 -10.37 -17.19
C THR A 39 1.80 -11.84 -17.40
N PHE A 40 0.91 -12.76 -17.05
CA PHE A 40 1.14 -14.20 -17.19
C PHE A 40 1.38 -14.62 -18.65
N HIS A 41 0.57 -14.13 -19.59
CA HIS A 41 0.65 -14.57 -20.98
C HIS A 41 1.64 -13.76 -21.83
N HIS A 42 1.86 -12.48 -21.50
CA HIS A 42 2.63 -11.57 -22.37
C HIS A 42 3.90 -11.00 -21.71
N LYS A 43 4.31 -11.43 -20.50
CA LYS A 43 5.53 -10.93 -19.81
C LYS A 43 6.77 -10.97 -20.72
N SER A 44 6.98 -12.06 -21.46
CA SER A 44 8.16 -12.24 -22.32
C SER A 44 8.16 -11.35 -23.57
N GLN A 45 6.97 -10.92 -24.03
CA GLN A 45 6.79 -10.10 -25.23
C GLN A 45 6.63 -8.61 -24.93
N THR A 46 6.42 -8.26 -23.65
CA THR A 46 6.12 -6.90 -23.20
C THR A 46 7.39 -6.18 -22.75
N HIS A 47 7.51 -4.89 -23.07
CA HIS A 47 8.65 -4.09 -22.64
C HIS A 47 8.78 -4.10 -21.09
N PRO A 48 9.97 -4.33 -20.50
CA PRO A 48 10.13 -4.53 -19.06
C PRO A 48 9.48 -3.43 -18.21
N LYS A 49 9.62 -2.16 -18.59
CA LYS A 49 8.98 -1.04 -17.86
C LYS A 49 7.45 -1.13 -17.82
N LEU A 50 6.80 -1.64 -18.86
CA LEU A 50 5.34 -1.83 -18.87
C LEU A 50 4.93 -2.93 -17.90
N VAL A 51 5.73 -4.01 -17.79
CA VAL A 51 5.52 -5.07 -16.80
C VAL A 51 5.60 -4.51 -15.37
N LEU A 52 6.58 -3.63 -15.07
CA LEU A 52 6.63 -2.96 -13.77
C LEU A 52 5.43 -2.05 -13.52
N ILE A 53 4.90 -1.36 -14.54
CA ILE A 53 3.65 -0.59 -14.42
C ILE A 53 2.49 -1.53 -14.07
N CYS A 54 2.37 -2.68 -14.72
CA CYS A 54 1.36 -3.69 -14.37
C CYS A 54 1.52 -4.15 -12.92
N TYR A 55 2.74 -4.42 -12.45
CA TYR A 55 2.98 -4.78 -11.06
C TYR A 55 2.59 -3.68 -10.06
N CYS A 56 2.80 -2.40 -10.38
CA CYS A 56 2.26 -1.29 -9.58
C CYS A 56 0.75 -1.37 -9.42
N PHE A 57 0.02 -1.55 -10.54
CA PHE A 57 -1.44 -1.66 -10.50
C PHE A 57 -1.91 -2.90 -9.76
N MET A 58 -1.28 -4.05 -10.00
CA MET A 58 -1.61 -5.30 -9.32
C MET A 58 -1.39 -5.20 -7.81
N MET A 59 -0.26 -4.65 -7.37
CA MET A 59 0.02 -4.46 -5.93
C MET A 59 -1.02 -3.53 -5.29
N PHE A 60 -1.35 -2.43 -5.95
CA PHE A 60 -2.38 -1.51 -5.46
C PHE A 60 -3.74 -2.21 -5.30
N LEU A 61 -4.18 -2.94 -6.34
CA LEU A 61 -5.45 -3.67 -6.31
C LEU A 61 -5.44 -4.79 -5.26
N MET A 62 -4.35 -5.55 -5.13
CA MET A 62 -4.20 -6.61 -4.12
C MET A 62 -4.33 -6.06 -2.69
N ILE A 63 -3.70 -4.92 -2.40
CA ILE A 63 -3.79 -4.28 -1.07
C ILE A 63 -5.22 -3.79 -0.80
N ASP A 64 -5.87 -3.15 -1.78
CA ASP A 64 -7.25 -2.65 -1.65
C ASP A 64 -8.21 -3.83 -1.38
N ILE A 65 -8.12 -4.89 -2.20
CA ILE A 65 -8.94 -6.11 -2.06
C ILE A 65 -8.72 -6.80 -0.72
N LEU A 66 -7.46 -7.04 -0.32
CA LEU A 66 -7.14 -7.76 0.92
C LEU A 66 -7.70 -7.05 2.16
N ILE A 67 -7.57 -5.72 2.21
CA ILE A 67 -8.07 -4.94 3.35
C ILE A 67 -9.59 -4.81 3.29
N ALA A 68 -10.19 -4.66 2.11
CA ALA A 68 -11.64 -4.65 1.96
C ALA A 68 -12.29 -6.00 2.38
N LEU A 69 -11.68 -7.15 2.04
CA LEU A 69 -12.10 -8.46 2.54
C LEU A 69 -11.99 -8.53 4.06
N SER A 70 -10.84 -8.14 4.61
CA SER A 70 -10.61 -8.14 6.06
C SER A 70 -11.63 -7.25 6.79
N SER A 71 -11.95 -6.10 6.22
CA SER A 71 -12.95 -5.16 6.74
C SER A 71 -14.37 -5.72 6.68
N SER A 72 -14.71 -6.43 5.60
CA SER A 72 -16.01 -7.08 5.44
C SER A 72 -16.19 -8.20 6.46
N ILE A 73 -15.15 -9.01 6.67
CA ILE A 73 -15.14 -10.07 7.69
C ILE A 73 -15.29 -9.47 9.09
N ALA A 74 -14.52 -8.43 9.42
CA ALA A 74 -14.61 -7.74 10.72
C ALA A 74 -16.01 -7.14 10.95
N LYS A 75 -16.64 -6.60 9.91
CA LYS A 75 -18.02 -6.09 9.97
C LYS A 75 -19.02 -7.20 10.22
N ILE A 76 -18.89 -8.35 9.56
CA ILE A 76 -19.81 -9.49 9.75
C ILE A 76 -19.66 -10.10 11.15
N LEU A 77 -18.43 -10.28 11.62
CA LEU A 77 -18.16 -10.98 12.89
C LEU A 77 -18.33 -10.08 14.12
N VAL A 78 -17.97 -8.80 14.02
CA VAL A 78 -17.84 -7.90 15.18
C VAL A 78 -18.72 -6.63 15.03
N GLY A 79 -19.36 -6.44 13.88
CA GLY A 79 -20.16 -5.23 13.61
C GLY A 79 -19.34 -3.95 13.41
N LEU A 80 -18.01 -4.06 13.35
CA LEU A 80 -17.10 -2.91 13.23
C LEU A 80 -16.87 -2.56 11.75
N GLU A 81 -17.17 -1.31 11.38
CA GLU A 81 -16.80 -0.78 10.08
C GLU A 81 -15.38 -0.20 10.13
N LEU A 82 -14.46 -0.79 9.37
CA LEU A 82 -13.09 -0.31 9.22
C LEU A 82 -13.00 0.83 8.19
N GLU A 83 -12.03 1.72 8.36
CA GLU A 83 -11.70 2.75 7.38
C GLU A 83 -11.19 2.13 6.07
N PRO A 84 -11.48 2.75 4.91
CA PRO A 84 -10.97 2.27 3.63
C PRO A 84 -9.42 2.27 3.62
N PRO A 85 -8.79 1.31 2.91
CA PRO A 85 -7.34 1.14 2.93
C PRO A 85 -6.58 2.28 2.28
N SER A 86 -7.15 2.94 1.28
CA SER A 86 -6.51 4.04 0.58
C SER A 86 -7.52 5.13 0.22
N ASN A 87 -7.04 6.36 0.06
CA ASN A 87 -7.83 7.52 -0.32
C ASN A 87 -7.24 8.18 -1.58
N GLU A 88 -7.45 7.53 -2.72
CA GLU A 88 -7.04 8.02 -4.05
C GLU A 88 -5.57 8.50 -4.08
N PRO A 89 -4.59 7.61 -3.85
CA PRO A 89 -3.18 7.97 -3.73
C PRO A 89 -2.59 8.57 -5.02
N TYR A 90 -3.20 8.32 -6.17
CA TYR A 90 -2.84 8.95 -7.45
C TYR A 90 -3.19 10.45 -7.51
N LEU A 91 -4.00 10.98 -6.58
CA LEU A 91 -4.29 12.41 -6.45
C LEU A 91 -3.38 13.14 -5.45
N SER A 92 -2.33 12.47 -4.96
CA SER A 92 -1.38 13.05 -4.02
C SER A 92 -0.60 14.20 -4.64
N THR A 93 -0.59 15.36 -3.96
CA THR A 93 0.16 16.55 -4.39
C THR A 93 1.51 16.73 -3.67
N SER A 94 1.83 15.82 -2.74
CA SER A 94 3.10 15.80 -2.03
C SER A 94 3.36 14.43 -1.38
N LEU A 95 4.61 14.13 -1.02
CA LEU A 95 4.95 12.83 -0.40
C LEU A 95 4.33 12.71 0.99
N GLN A 96 4.24 13.82 1.73
CA GLN A 96 3.50 13.84 2.99
C GLN A 96 2.01 13.51 2.81
N ASP A 97 1.39 13.98 1.73
CA ASP A 97 -0.02 13.69 1.41
C ASP A 97 -0.20 12.23 0.97
N PHE A 98 0.72 11.72 0.14
CA PHE A 98 0.76 10.32 -0.27
C PHE A 98 0.87 9.38 0.93
N TRP A 99 1.97 9.44 1.69
CA TRP A 99 2.24 8.51 2.78
C TRP A 99 1.42 8.77 4.04
N GLY A 100 0.99 10.02 4.27
CA GLY A 100 0.35 10.40 5.53
C GLY A 100 -1.17 10.32 5.54
N LYS A 101 -1.81 10.37 4.36
CA LYS A 101 -3.26 10.57 4.24
C LYS A 101 -3.95 9.74 3.16
N ARG A 102 -3.21 9.13 2.24
CA ARG A 102 -3.82 8.50 1.05
C ARG A 102 -3.38 7.07 0.79
N TRP A 103 -2.12 6.74 1.08
CA TRP A 103 -1.58 5.40 0.91
C TRP A 103 -1.70 4.58 2.19
N ASN A 104 -2.30 3.39 2.07
CA ASN A 104 -2.40 2.38 3.13
C ASN A 104 -2.67 2.96 4.54
N LEU A 105 -3.85 3.55 4.70
CA LEU A 105 -4.28 4.23 5.94
C LEU A 105 -4.27 3.30 7.14
N THR A 106 -4.59 2.01 6.94
CA THR A 106 -4.50 1.00 8.01
C THR A 106 -3.08 0.88 8.54
N VAL A 107 -2.08 0.69 7.67
CA VAL A 107 -0.67 0.61 8.10
C VAL A 107 -0.19 1.95 8.65
N THR A 108 -0.55 3.06 8.00
CA THR A 108 -0.18 4.41 8.43
C THR A 108 -0.69 4.71 9.85
N ASN A 109 -1.94 4.35 10.15
CA ASN A 109 -2.53 4.55 11.48
C ASN A 109 -1.88 3.64 12.52
N THR A 110 -1.62 2.38 12.18
CA THR A 110 -0.91 1.43 13.07
C THR A 110 0.47 1.98 13.42
N LEU A 111 1.29 2.30 12.42
CA LEU A 111 2.63 2.86 12.62
C LEU A 111 2.62 4.21 13.34
N ARG A 112 1.56 5.02 13.13
CA ARG A 112 1.40 6.29 13.84
C ARG A 112 1.29 6.06 15.35
N LEU A 113 0.54 5.04 15.75
CA LEU A 113 0.30 4.73 17.16
C LEU A 113 1.46 3.93 17.79
N THR A 114 2.07 3.02 17.05
CA THR A 114 3.10 2.11 17.58
C THR A 114 4.50 2.70 17.53
N ILE A 115 4.83 3.53 16.52
CA ILE A 115 6.18 4.06 16.30
C ILE A 115 6.22 5.57 16.42
N TYR A 116 5.45 6.28 15.58
CA TYR A 116 5.56 7.73 15.47
C TYR A 116 5.26 8.45 16.80
N ASN A 117 4.12 8.15 17.43
CA ASN A 117 3.71 8.83 18.67
C ASN A 117 4.68 8.55 19.83
N PRO A 118 5.07 7.29 20.12
CA PRO A 118 6.06 7.00 21.15
C PRO A 118 7.42 7.67 20.90
N VAL A 119 7.96 7.55 19.69
CA VAL A 119 9.27 8.14 19.34
C VAL A 119 9.22 9.67 19.44
N ARG A 120 8.15 10.30 18.93
CA ARG A 120 7.97 11.73 19.04
C ARG A 120 7.89 12.18 20.50
N SER A 121 7.15 11.45 21.34
CA SER A 121 7.01 11.78 22.77
C SER A 121 8.37 11.71 23.47
N ALA A 122 9.09 10.59 23.31
CA ALA A 122 10.38 10.36 23.93
C ALA A 122 11.44 11.41 23.50
N LEU A 123 11.44 11.81 22.23
CA LEU A 123 12.39 12.78 21.70
C LEU A 123 12.00 14.24 21.93
N SER A 124 10.75 14.53 22.30
CA SER A 124 10.25 15.92 22.40
C SER A 124 11.00 16.74 23.45
N GLU A 125 11.36 16.12 24.57
CA GLU A 125 12.10 16.76 25.67
C GLU A 125 13.60 16.88 25.36
N VAL A 126 14.17 15.96 24.56
CA VAL A 126 15.62 15.89 24.30
C VAL A 126 16.05 16.81 23.16
N VAL A 127 15.37 16.74 22.02
CA VAL A 127 15.77 17.46 20.78
C VAL A 127 14.80 18.59 20.42
N GLY A 128 13.76 18.79 21.23
CA GLY A 128 12.70 19.76 21.01
C GLY A 128 11.62 19.27 20.03
N LYS A 129 10.40 19.77 20.23
CA LYS A 129 9.18 19.34 19.52
C LYS A 129 9.27 19.35 17.99
N LYS A 130 10.06 20.27 17.41
CA LYS A 130 10.23 20.41 15.95
C LYS A 130 11.06 19.27 15.37
N TRP A 131 12.20 18.95 15.99
CA TRP A 131 13.09 17.88 15.53
C TRP A 131 12.55 16.50 15.92
N ALA A 132 11.90 16.39 17.07
CA ALA A 132 11.23 15.16 17.50
C ALA A 132 10.20 14.67 16.47
N LEU A 133 9.42 15.58 15.87
CA LEU A 133 8.48 15.23 14.79
C LEU A 133 9.21 14.66 13.56
N ARG A 134 10.31 15.28 13.15
CA ARG A 134 11.09 14.89 11.96
C ARG A 134 11.74 13.52 12.16
N PHE A 135 12.36 13.30 13.31
CA PHE A 135 12.96 12.01 13.64
C PHE A 135 11.91 10.91 13.83
N ALA A 136 10.74 11.23 14.37
CA ALA A 136 9.65 10.27 14.47
C ALA A 136 9.12 9.83 13.09
N VAL A 137 9.07 10.75 12.11
CA VAL A 137 8.76 10.38 10.71
C VAL A 137 9.82 9.44 10.18
N LEU A 138 11.11 9.82 10.27
CA LEU A 138 12.20 8.99 9.75
C LEU A 138 12.23 7.60 10.40
N ALA A 139 12.08 7.52 11.73
CA ALA A 139 12.01 6.26 12.46
C ALA A 139 10.83 5.39 11.99
N THR A 140 9.68 6.00 11.72
CA THR A 140 8.50 5.29 11.21
C THR A 140 8.76 4.65 9.85
N PHE A 141 9.43 5.37 8.95
CA PHE A 141 9.82 4.85 7.64
C PHE A 141 10.88 3.75 7.75
N ILE A 142 11.87 3.90 8.63
CA ILE A 142 12.89 2.86 8.88
C ILE A 142 12.19 1.57 9.36
N VAL A 143 11.34 1.66 10.38
CA VAL A 143 10.61 0.48 10.90
C VAL A 143 9.73 -0.13 9.82
N SER A 144 9.04 0.69 9.02
CA SER A 144 8.24 0.18 7.90
C SER A 144 9.10 -0.56 6.86
N GLY A 145 10.27 -0.03 6.51
CA GLY A 145 11.21 -0.68 5.60
C GLY A 145 11.72 -2.01 6.13
N LEU A 146 12.11 -2.06 7.40
CA LEU A 146 12.54 -3.29 8.06
C LEU A 146 11.43 -4.35 8.08
N MET A 147 10.17 -3.94 8.31
CA MET A 147 9.03 -4.87 8.25
C MET A 147 8.83 -5.44 6.84
N HIS A 148 8.97 -4.62 5.78
CA HIS A 148 8.87 -5.11 4.40
C HIS A 148 10.00 -6.07 4.06
N GLU A 149 11.23 -5.75 4.50
CA GLU A 149 12.38 -6.64 4.31
C GLU A 149 12.17 -7.98 5.03
N LEU A 150 11.64 -7.95 6.26
CA LEU A 150 11.36 -9.15 7.04
C LEU A 150 10.26 -10.01 6.42
N ILE A 151 9.17 -9.39 5.94
CA ILE A 151 8.12 -10.08 5.21
C ILE A 151 8.70 -10.74 3.96
N PHE A 152 9.51 -10.01 3.21
CA PHE A 152 10.12 -10.52 1.99
C PHE A 152 11.06 -11.71 2.28
N TYR A 153 11.86 -11.62 3.34
CA TYR A 153 12.74 -12.70 3.81
C TYR A 153 11.95 -13.96 4.16
N TYR A 154 10.87 -13.84 4.96
CA TYR A 154 10.08 -15.00 5.38
C TYR A 154 9.27 -15.63 4.23
N VAL A 155 8.70 -14.82 3.35
CA VAL A 155 7.86 -15.32 2.25
C VAL A 155 8.70 -15.98 1.17
N ASN A 156 9.85 -15.39 0.82
CA ASN A 156 10.64 -15.86 -0.33
C ASN A 156 11.81 -16.78 0.07
N GLY A 157 12.20 -16.80 1.34
CA GLY A 157 13.33 -17.59 1.84
C GLY A 157 14.70 -17.09 1.34
N VAL A 158 14.77 -15.84 0.87
CA VAL A 158 15.99 -15.23 0.30
C VAL A 158 16.55 -14.17 1.25
N SER A 159 17.88 -14.06 1.30
CA SER A 159 18.55 -13.09 2.16
C SER A 159 18.11 -11.64 1.87
N PRO A 160 18.01 -10.79 2.91
CA PRO A 160 17.56 -9.41 2.77
C PRO A 160 18.55 -8.62 1.90
N SER A 161 18.02 -7.99 0.86
CA SER A 161 18.77 -7.15 -0.09
C SER A 161 18.94 -5.71 0.43
N TRP A 162 18.13 -5.31 1.40
CA TRP A 162 18.03 -3.95 1.94
C TRP A 162 17.54 -2.89 0.95
N GLU A 163 17.32 -3.25 -0.32
CA GLU A 163 16.82 -2.35 -1.36
C GLU A 163 15.43 -1.82 -1.01
N MET A 164 14.54 -2.67 -0.48
CA MET A 164 13.22 -2.25 0.02
C MET A 164 13.34 -1.34 1.24
N THR A 165 14.22 -1.66 2.17
CA THR A 165 14.47 -0.77 3.33
C THR A 165 14.93 0.61 2.87
N TRP A 166 15.86 0.67 1.92
CA TRP A 166 16.35 1.93 1.35
C TRP A 166 15.27 2.74 0.63
N PHE A 167 14.33 2.08 -0.05
CA PHE A 167 13.16 2.76 -0.60
C PHE A 167 12.41 3.54 0.49
N PHE A 168 12.05 2.90 1.61
CA PHE A 168 11.34 3.61 2.68
C PHE A 168 12.20 4.66 3.36
N VAL A 169 13.49 4.41 3.60
CA VAL A 169 14.40 5.40 4.20
C VAL A 169 14.51 6.66 3.32
N LEU A 170 14.68 6.49 2.02
CA LEU A 170 14.72 7.60 1.06
C LEU A 170 13.43 8.43 1.13
N HIS A 171 12.27 7.77 1.08
CA HIS A 171 10.97 8.45 1.20
C HIS A 171 10.81 9.16 2.55
N GLY A 172 11.25 8.54 3.65
CA GLY A 172 11.23 9.15 4.98
C GLY A 172 12.09 10.41 5.08
N LEU A 173 13.28 10.40 4.47
CA LEU A 173 14.15 11.57 4.36
C LEU A 173 13.51 12.66 3.50
N CYS A 174 12.93 12.31 2.34
CA CYS A 174 12.23 13.26 1.49
C CYS A 174 11.05 13.91 2.22
N VAL A 175 10.21 13.15 2.92
CA VAL A 175 9.09 13.68 3.72
C VAL A 175 9.61 14.58 4.86
N MET A 176 10.69 14.18 5.53
CA MET A 176 11.33 14.99 6.57
C MET A 176 11.79 16.35 6.04
N VAL A 177 12.45 16.36 4.88
CA VAL A 177 12.89 17.59 4.19
C VAL A 177 11.68 18.40 3.75
N GLU A 178 10.66 17.77 3.17
CA GLU A 178 9.42 18.43 2.72
C GLU A 178 8.73 19.17 3.86
N ILE A 179 8.64 18.55 5.05
CA ILE A 179 8.11 19.18 6.28
C ILE A 179 8.97 20.40 6.66
N GLY A 180 10.28 20.30 6.51
CA GLY A 180 11.21 21.40 6.78
C GLY A 180 11.02 22.58 5.84
N VAL A 181 10.96 22.31 4.53
CA VAL A 181 10.75 23.31 3.48
C VAL A 181 9.41 23.99 3.65
N LYS A 182 8.29 23.25 3.70
CA LYS A 182 6.94 23.81 3.86
C LYS A 182 6.84 24.75 5.07
N ARG A 183 7.50 24.40 6.17
CA ARG A 183 7.54 25.21 7.38
C ARG A 183 8.42 26.46 7.25
N ALA A 184 9.51 26.40 6.49
CA ALA A 184 10.39 27.54 6.24
C ALA A 184 9.73 28.57 5.30
N VAL A 185 9.07 28.12 4.24
CA VAL A 185 8.35 29.00 3.29
C VAL A 185 6.95 29.42 3.76
N LYS A 186 6.52 29.07 4.97
CA LYS A 186 5.20 29.43 5.56
C LYS A 186 4.02 29.22 4.61
N ASP A 187 4.04 28.17 3.80
CA ASP A 187 3.01 27.89 2.78
C ASP A 187 2.78 29.00 1.72
N THR A 188 3.67 29.99 1.62
CA THR A 188 3.51 31.11 0.65
C THR A 188 3.77 30.68 -0.79
N TRP A 189 4.62 29.68 -0.99
CA TRP A 189 4.88 29.06 -2.30
C TRP A 189 4.24 27.69 -2.36
N ARG A 190 3.09 27.59 -3.04
CA ARG A 190 2.42 26.33 -3.34
C ARG A 190 2.52 26.04 -4.83
N LEU A 191 3.15 24.94 -5.19
CA LEU A 191 3.12 24.47 -6.58
C LEU A 191 1.67 24.16 -6.98
N PRO A 192 1.26 24.50 -8.21
CA PRO A 192 -0.02 24.09 -8.74
C PRO A 192 -0.19 22.56 -8.70
N TRP A 193 -1.39 22.09 -8.37
CA TRP A 193 -1.69 20.67 -8.15
C TRP A 193 -1.38 19.78 -9.37
N PHE A 194 -1.51 20.33 -10.58
CA PHE A 194 -1.23 19.62 -11.82
C PHE A 194 0.26 19.45 -12.11
N VAL A 195 1.15 20.18 -11.40
CA VAL A 195 2.60 19.97 -11.46
C VAL A 195 3.05 19.09 -10.30
N SER A 196 2.61 19.43 -9.09
CA SER A 196 3.02 18.72 -7.88
C SER A 196 2.48 17.29 -7.82
N GLY A 197 1.30 17.04 -8.37
CA GLY A 197 0.68 15.72 -8.48
C GLY A 197 1.52 14.73 -9.29
N PRO A 198 1.70 14.97 -10.61
CA PRO A 198 2.54 14.12 -11.45
C PRO A 198 3.98 13.99 -10.96
N LEU A 199 4.55 15.06 -10.38
CA LEU A 199 5.89 15.00 -9.80
C LEU A 199 5.94 14.03 -8.60
N THR A 200 4.96 14.08 -7.71
CA THR A 200 4.89 13.21 -6.53
C THR A 200 4.68 11.75 -6.94
N VAL A 201 3.69 11.48 -7.79
CA VAL A 201 3.37 10.12 -8.26
C VAL A 201 4.53 9.57 -9.10
N GLY A 202 5.09 10.40 -9.99
CA GLY A 202 6.26 10.04 -10.79
C GLY A 202 7.47 9.69 -9.95
N PHE A 203 7.76 10.46 -8.89
CA PHE A 203 8.83 10.14 -7.94
C PHE A 203 8.59 8.80 -7.24
N VAL A 204 7.37 8.54 -6.75
CA VAL A 204 7.02 7.28 -6.10
C VAL A 204 7.18 6.10 -7.06
N VAL A 205 6.67 6.21 -8.28
CA VAL A 205 6.77 5.15 -9.30
C VAL A 205 8.23 4.92 -9.70
N ALA A 206 9.01 5.97 -9.95
CA ALA A 206 10.41 5.85 -10.33
C ALA A 206 11.26 5.18 -9.24
N THR A 207 11.06 5.59 -7.99
CA THR A 207 11.76 4.98 -6.84
C THR A 207 11.29 3.54 -6.59
N ALA A 208 10.01 3.23 -6.79
CA ALA A 208 9.50 1.86 -6.70
C ALA A 208 10.13 0.96 -7.77
N PHE A 209 10.29 1.45 -8.99
CA PHE A 209 10.94 0.71 -10.08
C PHE A 209 12.42 0.44 -9.81
N GLY A 210 13.11 1.36 -9.13
CA GLY A 210 14.54 1.22 -8.84
C GLY A 210 14.87 0.41 -7.58
N LEU A 211 14.01 0.46 -6.55
CA LEU A 211 14.35 -0.08 -5.23
C LEU A 211 13.33 -1.09 -4.68
N PHE A 212 12.06 -1.01 -5.10
CA PHE A 212 11.00 -1.86 -4.54
C PHE A 212 10.75 -3.12 -5.36
N PHE A 213 10.60 -2.99 -6.68
CA PHE A 213 10.32 -4.12 -7.57
C PHE A 213 11.52 -4.99 -7.95
N PRO A 214 12.76 -4.47 -8.13
CA PRO A 214 13.88 -5.30 -8.53
C PRO A 214 14.17 -6.49 -7.60
N PRO A 215 14.08 -6.37 -6.25
CA PRO A 215 14.18 -7.53 -5.36
C PRO A 215 13.12 -8.61 -5.64
N ILE A 216 11.90 -8.20 -5.97
CA ILE A 216 10.77 -9.11 -6.21
C ILE A 216 11.02 -9.90 -7.50
N VAL A 217 11.39 -9.20 -8.58
CA VAL A 217 11.61 -9.81 -9.89
C VAL A 217 12.89 -10.67 -9.91
N ARG A 218 13.98 -10.21 -9.28
CA ARG A 218 15.26 -10.95 -9.27
C ARG A 218 15.18 -12.29 -8.55
N ASN A 219 14.33 -12.39 -7.53
CA ASN A 219 14.18 -13.60 -6.72
C ASN A 219 13.06 -14.52 -7.23
N GLY A 220 12.43 -14.21 -8.37
CA GLY A 220 11.31 -14.99 -8.93
C GLY A 220 10.05 -14.98 -8.06
N ALA A 221 9.93 -14.03 -7.14
CA ALA A 221 8.78 -13.92 -6.26
C ALA A 221 7.52 -13.57 -7.05
N ASP A 222 7.68 -12.80 -8.13
CA ASP A 222 6.62 -12.50 -9.08
C ASP A 222 6.09 -13.76 -9.79
N GLU A 223 6.98 -14.68 -10.18
CA GLU A 223 6.60 -15.92 -10.87
C GLU A 223 5.87 -16.88 -9.93
N ARG A 224 6.35 -17.05 -8.70
CA ARG A 224 5.66 -17.86 -7.68
C ARG A 224 4.26 -17.35 -7.38
N VAL A 225 4.10 -16.03 -7.19
CA VAL A 225 2.79 -15.43 -6.95
C VAL A 225 1.86 -15.63 -8.15
N LEU A 226 2.38 -15.51 -9.37
CA LEU A 226 1.60 -15.77 -10.59
C LEU A 226 1.16 -17.25 -10.68
N GLU A 227 2.03 -18.19 -10.32
CA GLU A 227 1.71 -19.63 -10.27
C GLU A 227 0.66 -19.97 -9.20
N GLU A 228 0.78 -19.41 -8.00
CA GLU A 228 -0.18 -19.62 -6.91
C GLU A 228 -1.57 -19.08 -7.28
N ILE A 229 -1.62 -17.87 -7.88
CA ILE A 229 -2.89 -17.29 -8.31
C ILE A 229 -3.47 -18.07 -9.49
N GLY A 230 -2.64 -18.52 -10.44
CA GLY A 230 -3.06 -19.40 -11.54
C GLY A 230 -3.67 -20.71 -11.02
N SER A 231 -3.01 -21.35 -10.05
CA SER A 231 -3.48 -22.58 -9.41
C SER A 231 -4.81 -22.37 -8.68
N CYS A 232 -4.97 -21.25 -7.98
CA CYS A 232 -6.22 -20.87 -7.32
C CYS A 232 -7.35 -20.65 -8.35
N TYR A 233 -7.04 -20.00 -9.46
CA TYR A 233 -8.00 -19.78 -10.56
C TYR A 233 -8.47 -21.12 -11.16
N ASP A 234 -7.56 -22.03 -11.48
CA ASP A 234 -7.90 -23.33 -12.05
C ASP A 234 -8.74 -24.17 -11.07
N PHE A 235 -8.38 -24.16 -9.78
CA PHE A 235 -9.16 -24.83 -8.74
C PHE A 235 -10.59 -24.28 -8.63
N LEU A 236 -10.76 -22.95 -8.64
CA LEU A 236 -12.08 -22.32 -8.59
C LEU A 236 -12.89 -22.61 -9.85
N LYS A 237 -12.26 -22.59 -11.02
CA LYS A 237 -12.87 -22.91 -12.30
C LYS A 237 -13.37 -24.35 -12.32
N ASP A 238 -12.56 -25.31 -11.88
CA ASP A 238 -12.94 -26.72 -11.81
C ASP A 238 -14.13 -26.93 -10.87
N LYS A 239 -14.15 -26.30 -9.69
CA LYS A 239 -15.30 -26.36 -8.78
C LYS A 239 -16.57 -25.70 -9.36
N MET A 240 -16.43 -24.57 -10.04
CA MET A 240 -17.55 -23.89 -10.71
C MET A 240 -18.13 -24.71 -11.86
N LEU A 241 -17.28 -25.43 -12.62
CA LEU A 241 -17.71 -26.32 -13.70
C LEU A 241 -18.34 -27.63 -13.19
N GLN A 242 -18.03 -28.05 -11.97
CA GLN A 242 -18.67 -29.21 -11.32
C GLN A 242 -20.01 -28.89 -10.66
N LEU A 243 -20.30 -27.62 -10.36
CA LEU A 243 -21.55 -27.16 -9.74
C LEU A 243 -22.83 -27.53 -10.54
N PRO A 244 -22.87 -27.40 -11.88
CA PRO A 244 -24.00 -27.86 -12.70
C PRO A 244 -24.22 -29.38 -12.65
N ASN A 245 -23.15 -30.18 -12.55
CA ASN A 245 -23.23 -31.64 -12.49
C ASN A 245 -23.76 -32.15 -11.14
N PHE A 246 -23.55 -31.39 -10.06
CA PHE A 246 -24.07 -31.73 -8.73
C PHE A 246 -25.58 -31.43 -8.59
N VAL A 247 -26.05 -30.33 -9.20
CA VAL A 247 -27.48 -29.97 -9.21
C VAL A 247 -28.30 -30.88 -10.13
N GLY A 248 -27.70 -31.43 -11.19
CA GLY A 248 -28.33 -32.42 -12.07
C GLY A 248 -28.51 -33.81 -11.47
N HIS A 249 -27.83 -34.14 -10.35
CA HIS A 249 -27.94 -35.45 -9.70
C HIS A 249 -29.06 -35.52 -8.63
N PHE A 250 -29.65 -34.38 -8.27
CA PHE A 250 -30.78 -34.27 -7.34
C PHE A 250 -32.12 -33.97 -8.05
N ARG A 251 -32.20 -34.21 -9.37
CA ARG A 251 -33.43 -34.07 -10.15
C ARG A 251 -33.84 -35.39 -10.79
#